data_AF-A0A5D2L3Q6-F1
#
_entry.id   AF-A0A5D2L3Q6-F1
#
_cell.length_a   1.000
_cell.length_b   1.000
_cell.length_c   1.000
_cell.angle_alpha   90.00
_cell.angle_beta   90.00
_cell.angle_gamma   90.00
#
_symmetry.space_group_name_H-M   'P 1'
#
loop_
_entity.id
_entity.type
_entity.pdbx_description
1 polymer ?
#
loop_
_entity_poly.entity_id
_entity_poly.type
_entity_poly.pdbx_seq_one_letter_code
_entity_poly.pdbx_strand_id
1 'polypeptide(L)'
;MIENEDDRLITFSKHFFIISSPAGKPFTFGHPSIESIANRFLNGNIHVIDDTYALIEAHRIVRINKLIWLYNEVKRQIYASNEIQKVLAQQITSEIDSNRWELYERYSHFSKLLDLLHISRS
;
A
#
# COMPACT_ATOMS: atom_id res chain seq x y z
N MET A 1 -39.32 32.02 37.72
CA MET A 1 -38.01 32.19 37.05
C MET A 1 -37.88 31.03 36.10
N ILE A 2 -37.92 31.30 34.80
CA ILE A 2 -37.83 30.27 33.77
C ILE A 2 -36.33 30.06 33.56
N GLU A 3 -35.77 28.99 34.12
CA GLU A 3 -34.43 28.54 33.74
C GLU A 3 -34.51 28.03 32.31
N ASN A 4 -33.79 28.67 31.40
CA ASN A 4 -33.76 28.31 30.01
C ASN A 4 -32.99 26.99 29.87
N GLU A 5 -33.55 25.98 29.19
CA GLU A 5 -32.84 24.71 28.92
C GLU A 5 -31.59 24.94 28.05
N ASP A 6 -31.58 26.01 27.26
CA ASP A 6 -30.40 26.47 26.50
C ASP A 6 -29.28 27.02 27.40
N ASP A 7 -29.59 27.49 28.62
CA ASP A 7 -28.55 27.88 29.59
C ASP A 7 -27.82 26.64 30.14
N ARG A 8 -28.41 25.43 30.02
CA ARG A 8 -27.73 24.15 30.28
C ARG A 8 -26.90 23.66 29.09
N LEU A 9 -27.16 24.12 27.87
CA LEU A 9 -26.31 23.86 26.70
C LEU A 9 -25.00 24.65 26.79
N ILE A 10 -24.98 25.75 27.54
CA ILE A 10 -23.77 26.34 28.12
C ILE A 10 -23.42 25.62 29.43
N THR A 11 -23.45 24.28 29.45
CA THR A 11 -22.76 23.54 30.50
C THR A 11 -21.33 24.04 30.49
N PHE A 12 -20.89 24.68 31.58
CA PHE A 12 -19.52 25.16 31.81
C PHE A 12 -18.55 24.05 31.42
N SER A 13 -18.14 24.05 30.16
CA SER A 13 -17.42 22.92 29.60
C SER A 13 -15.98 23.07 30.07
N LYS A 14 -15.63 22.24 31.05
CA LYS A 14 -14.30 22.24 31.66
C LYS A 14 -13.34 21.58 30.70
N HIS A 15 -12.44 22.35 30.12
CA HIS A 15 -11.49 21.87 29.12
C HIS A 15 -10.07 22.24 29.52
N PHE A 16 -9.15 21.31 29.26
CA PHE A 16 -7.72 21.51 29.44
C PHE A 16 -7.01 21.00 28.19
N PHE A 17 -6.20 21.85 27.60
CA PHE A 17 -5.38 21.51 26.44
C PHE A 17 -3.91 21.65 26.81
N ILE A 18 -3.13 20.61 26.47
CA ILE A 18 -1.68 20.66 26.45
C ILE A 18 -1.25 20.53 25.00
N ILE A 19 -0.54 21.54 24.50
CA ILE A 19 0.00 21.56 23.14
C ILE A 19 1.52 21.51 23.26
N SER A 20 2.10 20.37 22.87
CA SER A 20 3.55 20.24 22.77
C SER A 20 4.04 20.87 21.47
N SER A 21 4.86 21.91 21.56
CA SER A 21 5.54 22.44 20.38
C SER A 21 6.62 21.48 19.88
N PRO A 22 7.00 21.54 18.59
CA PRO A 22 8.14 20.80 18.07
C PRO A 22 9.46 21.09 18.82
N ALA A 23 9.58 22.27 19.44
CA ALA A 23 10.72 22.64 20.29
C ALA A 23 10.67 22.03 21.71
N GLY A 24 9.69 21.17 21.99
CA GLY A 24 9.53 20.47 23.26
C GLY A 24 8.94 21.31 24.40
N LYS A 25 8.54 22.57 24.14
CA LYS A 25 7.91 23.43 25.15
C LYS A 25 6.39 23.24 25.13
N PRO A 26 5.76 22.86 26.25
CA PRO A 26 4.32 22.74 26.31
C PRO A 26 3.66 24.12 26.47
N PHE A 27 2.57 24.33 25.74
CA PHE A 27 1.62 25.41 25.96
C PHE A 27 0.38 24.83 26.62
N THR A 28 -0.11 25.47 27.67
CA THR A 28 -1.28 24.97 28.40
C THR A 28 -2.36 26.03 28.48
N PHE A 29 -3.61 25.59 28.37
CA PHE A 29 -4.80 26.42 28.52
C PHE A 29 -5.87 25.60 29.24
N GLY A 30 -6.56 26.21 30.19
CA GLY A 30 -7.60 25.53 30.96
C GLY A 30 -8.71 26.46 31.44
N HIS A 31 -9.96 25.98 31.38
CA HIS A 31 -11.14 26.68 31.91
C HIS A 31 -11.94 25.78 32.88
N PRO A 32 -12.37 26.26 34.05
CA PRO A 32 -12.19 27.62 34.59
C PRO A 32 -10.78 27.91 35.09
N SER A 33 -10.02 26.89 35.48
CA SER A 33 -8.59 26.96 35.75
C SER A 33 -7.95 25.58 35.59
N ILE A 34 -6.64 25.54 35.33
CA ILE A 34 -5.87 24.28 35.26
C ILE A 34 -5.98 23.51 36.59
N GLU A 35 -5.91 24.21 37.72
CA GLU A 35 -6.01 23.62 39.06
C GLU A 35 -7.37 22.96 39.31
N SER A 36 -8.47 23.61 38.92
CA SER A 36 -9.83 23.06 39.05
C SER A 36 -10.00 21.76 38.27
N ILE A 37 -9.39 21.69 37.09
CA ILE A 37 -9.42 20.50 36.24
C ILE A 37 -8.51 19.42 36.81
N ALA A 38 -7.28 19.76 37.22
CA ALA A 38 -6.33 18.83 37.82
C ALA A 38 -6.89 18.14 39.07
N ASN A 39 -7.54 18.89 39.97
CA ASN A 39 -8.21 18.33 41.14
C ASN A 39 -9.29 17.30 40.74
N ARG A 40 -10.04 17.56 39.68
CA ARG A 40 -11.03 16.59 39.18
C ARG A 40 -10.38 15.32 38.63
N PHE A 41 -9.28 15.45 37.89
CA PHE A 41 -8.50 14.31 37.38
C PHE A 41 -7.95 13.44 38.52
N LEU A 42 -7.35 14.07 39.54
CA LEU A 42 -6.76 13.37 40.68
C LEU A 42 -7.82 12.68 41.56
N ASN A 43 -9.00 13.26 41.66
CA ASN A 43 -10.10 12.73 42.48
C ASN A 43 -10.91 11.64 41.75
N GLY A 44 -10.51 11.19 40.56
CA GLY A 44 -11.12 10.06 39.85
C GLY A 44 -12.51 10.30 39.24
N ASN A 45 -13.01 11.53 39.26
CA ASN A 45 -14.38 11.86 38.80
C ASN A 45 -14.47 12.14 37.29
N ILE A 46 -13.83 11.32 36.46
CA ILE A 46 -13.75 11.53 35.00
C ILE A 46 -14.26 10.32 34.24
N HIS A 47 -15.29 10.56 33.43
CA HIS A 47 -15.71 9.65 32.38
C HIS A 47 -14.76 9.85 31.19
N VAL A 48 -13.93 8.84 30.89
CA VAL A 48 -13.00 8.86 29.75
C VAL A 48 -13.76 8.38 28.51
N ILE A 49 -13.89 9.23 27.51
CA ILE A 49 -14.31 8.85 26.16
C ILE A 49 -13.03 8.80 25.33
N ASP A 50 -12.55 7.60 25.04
CA ASP A 50 -11.30 7.39 24.29
C ASP A 50 -11.58 7.20 22.79
N ASP A 51 -11.76 8.33 22.09
CA ASP A 51 -11.91 8.34 20.63
C ASP A 51 -10.57 8.14 19.90
N THR A 52 -9.45 8.13 20.63
CA THR A 52 -8.10 7.91 20.07
C THR A 52 -8.02 6.54 19.42
N TYR A 53 -8.62 5.53 20.06
CA TYR A 53 -8.65 4.17 19.53
C TYR A 53 -9.35 4.11 18.16
N ALA A 54 -10.51 4.75 18.02
CA ALA A 54 -11.27 4.79 16.77
C ALA A 54 -10.47 5.46 15.63
N LEU A 55 -9.78 6.56 15.93
CA LEU A 55 -8.94 7.26 14.95
C LEU A 55 -7.73 6.41 14.52
N ILE A 56 -7.02 5.81 15.48
CA ILE A 56 -5.89 4.92 15.22
C ILE A 56 -6.34 3.74 14.34
N GLU A 57 -7.49 3.16 14.66
CA GLU A 57 -8.02 2.00 13.97
C GLU A 57 -8.47 2.34 12.54
N ALA A 58 -9.14 3.48 12.34
CA ALA A 58 -9.49 3.98 11.00
C ALA A 58 -8.23 4.18 10.13
N HIS A 59 -7.19 4.80 10.69
CA HIS A 59 -5.92 5.00 9.99
C HIS A 59 -5.23 3.66 9.67
N ARG A 60 -5.31 2.67 10.58
CA ARG A 60 -4.79 1.32 10.34
C ARG A 60 -5.50 0.65 9.17
N ILE A 61 -6.83 0.68 9.15
CA ILE A 61 -7.67 0.08 8.10
C ILE A 61 -7.34 0.68 6.73
N VAL A 62 -7.24 2.00 6.63
CA VAL A 62 -6.91 2.67 5.36
C VAL A 62 -5.56 2.20 4.81
N ARG A 63 -4.54 2.10 5.66
CA ARG A 63 -3.20 1.63 5.24
C ARG A 63 -3.23 0.17 4.79
N ILE A 64 -3.93 -0.70 5.52
CA ILE A 64 -4.05 -2.13 5.17
C ILE A 64 -4.77 -2.29 3.84
N ASN A 65 -5.88 -1.58 3.62
CA ASN A 65 -6.64 -1.65 2.37
C ASN A 65 -5.81 -1.16 1.18
N LYS A 66 -5.01 -0.10 1.35
CA LYS A 66 -4.09 0.36 0.31
C LYS A 66 -3.05 -0.71 -0.04
N LEU A 67 -2.48 -1.38 0.96
CA LEU A 67 -1.51 -2.45 0.74
C LEU A 67 -2.13 -3.64 0.01
N ILE A 68 -3.33 -4.09 0.43
CA ILE A 68 -4.07 -5.17 -0.24
C ILE A 68 -4.34 -4.82 -1.70
N TRP A 69 -4.74 -3.57 -1.98
CA TRP A 69 -4.98 -3.11 -3.33
C TRP A 69 -3.71 -3.17 -4.20
N LEU A 70 -2.58 -2.66 -3.69
CA LEU A 70 -1.29 -2.70 -4.38
C LEU A 70 -0.83 -4.14 -4.65
N TYR A 71 -0.95 -5.02 -3.65
CA TYR A 71 -0.60 -6.43 -3.80
C TYR A 71 -1.41 -7.10 -4.91
N ASN A 72 -2.73 -6.91 -4.91
CA ASN A 72 -3.60 -7.50 -5.91
C ASN A 72 -3.33 -6.94 -7.32
N GLU A 73 -2.99 -5.66 -7.43
CA GLU A 73 -2.61 -5.05 -8.71
C GLU A 73 -1.34 -5.67 -9.28
N VAL A 74 -0.26 -5.74 -8.50
CA VAL A 74 0.99 -6.37 -8.94
C VAL A 74 0.77 -7.84 -9.29
N LYS A 75 -0.03 -8.56 -8.48
CA LYS A 75 -0.37 -9.96 -8.73
C LYS A 75 -1.09 -10.14 -10.08
N ARG A 76 -2.04 -9.26 -10.42
CA ARG A 76 -2.72 -9.28 -11.73
C ARG A 76 -1.75 -9.08 -12.89
N GLN A 77 -0.84 -8.11 -12.78
CA GLN A 77 0.14 -7.81 -13.82
C GLN A 77 1.08 -9.00 -14.07
N ILE A 78 1.52 -9.68 -13.00
CA ILE A 78 2.33 -10.89 -13.11
C ILE A 78 1.59 -12.01 -13.84
N TYR A 79 0.32 -12.26 -13.49
CA TYR A 79 -0.45 -13.29 -14.20
C TYR A 79 -0.64 -12.97 -15.68
N ALA A 80 -0.97 -11.71 -16.02
CA ALA A 80 -1.10 -11.30 -17.41
C ALA A 80 0.21 -11.49 -18.19
N SER A 81 1.36 -11.10 -17.60
CA SER A 81 2.68 -11.31 -18.19
C SER A 81 2.99 -12.79 -18.39
N ASN A 82 2.68 -13.63 -17.39
CA ASN A 82 2.92 -15.07 -17.47
C ASN A 82 2.07 -15.75 -18.55
N GLU A 83 0.81 -15.34 -18.73
CA GLU A 83 -0.03 -15.87 -19.81
C GLU A 83 0.51 -15.45 -21.19
N ILE A 84 0.97 -14.21 -21.35
CA ILE A 84 1.64 -13.75 -22.57
C ILE A 84 2.89 -14.61 -22.84
N GLN A 85 3.72 -14.85 -21.82
CA GLN A 85 4.92 -15.69 -21.96
C GLN A 85 4.58 -17.13 -22.38
N LYS A 86 3.52 -17.73 -21.84
CA LYS A 86 3.08 -19.08 -22.23
C LYS A 86 2.64 -19.14 -23.69
N VAL A 87 1.85 -18.16 -24.14
CA VAL A 87 1.39 -18.09 -25.54
C VAL A 87 2.58 -17.94 -26.48
N LEU A 88 3.52 -17.04 -26.16
CA LEU A 88 4.74 -16.84 -26.95
C LEU A 88 5.60 -18.11 -27.02
N ALA A 89 5.78 -18.80 -25.89
CA ALA A 89 6.53 -20.05 -25.84
C ALA A 89 5.90 -21.13 -26.74
N GLN A 90 4.56 -21.28 -26.70
CA GLN A 90 3.85 -22.22 -27.55
C GLN A 90 4.00 -21.88 -29.04
N GLN A 91 3.88 -20.61 -29.41
CA GLN A 91 4.04 -20.15 -30.79
C GLN A 91 5.45 -20.46 -31.31
N ILE A 92 6.50 -20.13 -30.54
CA ILE A 92 7.89 -20.44 -30.90
C ILE A 92 8.09 -21.95 -31.09
N THR A 93 7.58 -22.78 -30.17
CA THR A 93 7.71 -24.25 -30.32
C THR A 93 6.99 -24.76 -31.58
N SER A 94 5.81 -24.24 -31.89
CA SER A 94 5.06 -24.65 -33.08
C SER A 94 5.73 -24.23 -34.38
N GLU A 95 6.34 -23.05 -34.41
CA GLU A 95 7.05 -22.52 -35.58
C GLU A 95 8.36 -23.28 -35.85
N ILE A 96 9.09 -23.63 -34.79
CA ILE A 96 10.28 -24.48 -34.87
C ILE A 96 9.93 -25.88 -35.38
N ASP A 97 8.83 -26.48 -34.90
CA ASP A 97 8.39 -27.80 -35.36
C ASP A 97 7.88 -27.77 -36.81
N SER A 98 7.22 -26.69 -37.25
CA SER A 98 6.78 -26.53 -38.64
C SER A 98 7.97 -26.38 -39.61
N ASN A 99 8.99 -25.60 -39.24
CA ASN A 99 10.11 -25.25 -40.11
C ASN A 99 11.32 -26.19 -39.93
N ARG A 100 11.15 -27.28 -39.19
CA ARG A 100 12.23 -28.20 -38.81
C ARG A 100 12.92 -28.82 -40.02
N TRP A 101 12.17 -29.26 -41.02
CA TRP A 101 12.71 -29.85 -42.25
C TRP A 101 13.41 -28.82 -43.13
N GLU A 102 12.93 -27.57 -43.19
CA GLU A 102 13.61 -26.47 -43.89
C GLU A 102 14.96 -26.13 -43.25
N LEU A 103 15.04 -26.19 -41.91
CA LEU A 103 16.30 -26.04 -41.19
C LEU A 103 17.27 -27.17 -41.54
N TYR A 104 16.83 -28.43 -41.53
CA TYR A 104 17.68 -29.56 -41.93
C TYR A 104 18.19 -29.42 -43.36
N GLU A 105 17.34 -29.02 -44.31
CA GLU A 105 17.76 -28.80 -45.70
C GLU A 105 18.76 -27.64 -45.83
N ARG A 106 18.52 -26.54 -45.12
CA ARG A 106 19.44 -25.40 -45.13
C ARG A 106 20.80 -25.74 -44.52
N TYR A 107 20.83 -26.53 -43.45
CA TYR A 107 22.06 -27.04 -42.86
C TYR A 107 22.77 -28.04 -43.79
N SER A 108 22.04 -28.92 -44.46
CA SER A 108 22.56 -29.86 -45.46
C SER A 108 23.22 -29.12 -46.63
N HIS A 109 22.55 -28.10 -47.17
CA HIS A 109 23.10 -27.24 -48.21
C HIS A 109 24.34 -26.48 -47.75
N PHE A 110 24.34 -25.93 -46.54
CA PHE A 110 25.48 -25.19 -46.00
C PHE A 110 26.70 -26.11 -45.78
N SER A 111 26.50 -27.32 -45.24
CA SER A 111 27.58 -28.30 -45.07
C SER A 111 28.22 -28.67 -46.41
N LYS A 112 27.41 -28.96 -47.44
CA LYS A 112 27.90 -29.24 -48.79
C LYS A 112 28.73 -28.08 -49.35
N LEU A 113 28.32 -26.83 -49.11
CA LEU A 113 29.08 -25.65 -49.53
C LEU A 113 30.43 -25.53 -48.81
N LEU A 114 30.46 -25.81 -47.50
CA LEU A 114 31.70 -25.81 -46.73
C LEU A 114 32.67 -26.89 -47.21
N ASP A 115 32.19 -28.10 -47.50
CA ASP A 115 33.00 -29.19 -48.03
C ASP A 115 33.60 -28.82 -49.39
N LEU A 116 32.80 -28.23 -50.28
CA LEU A 116 33.27 -27.75 -51.59
C LEU A 116 34.32 -26.64 -51.47
N LEU A 117 34.15 -25.71 -50.52
CA LEU A 117 35.13 -24.67 -50.24
C LEU A 117 36.43 -25.25 -49.65
N HIS A 118 36.34 -26.32 -48.87
CA HIS A 118 37.51 -27.03 -48.34
C HIS A 118 38.28 -27.76 -49.45
N ILE A 119 37.56 -28.43 -50.36
CA ILE A 119 38.14 -29.14 -51.50
C ILE A 119 38.80 -28.16 -52.47
N SER A 120 38.21 -26.98 -52.68
CA SER A 120 38.76 -25.97 -53.61
C SER A 120 39.98 -25.21 -53.09
N ARG A 121 40.37 -25.39 -51.81
CA ARG A 121 41.54 -24.76 -51.17
C ARG A 121 42.73 -25.70 -51.01
N SER A 122 42.59 -26.98 -51.34
CA SER A 122 43.66 -27.98 -51.32
C SER A 122 44.23 -28.24 -52.72
#